data_AF-A0A7K3PFT0-F1
#
_entry.id   AF-A0A7K3PFT0-F1
#
_cell.length_a   1.000
_cell.length_b   1.000
_cell.length_c   1.000
_cell.angle_alpha   90.00
_cell.angle_beta   90.00
_cell.angle_gamma   90.00
#
_symmetry.space_group_name_H-M   'P 1'
#
loop_
_entity.id
_entity.type
_entity.pdbx_description
1 polymer ?
#
loop_
_entity_poly.entity_id
_entity_poly.type
_entity_poly.pdbx_seq_one_letter_code
_entity_poly.pdbx_strand_id
1 'polypeptide(L)'
;MIRTCWELGRLPEFADLRLWKWAHMLGFRGHFSTKSRSYSTTLGTLRDARRAWRTEQTRAHAGLPEPDPTTTLVVSHWDYLGSGYSPGANLLAADVWHRKELERQFAAEGGS
;
A
#
# COMPACT_ATOMS: atom_id res chain seq x y z
N MET A 1 3.05 24.25 9.01
CA MET A 1 1.95 24.13 8.03
C MET A 1 0.71 24.91 8.42
N ILE A 2 0.05 24.65 9.56
CA ILE A 2 -1.09 25.47 10.02
C ILE A 2 -0.67 26.93 10.28
N ARG A 3 0.48 27.14 10.93
CA ARG A 3 1.05 28.48 11.19
C ARG A 3 1.31 29.28 9.91
N THR A 4 1.89 28.64 8.90
CA THR A 4 2.16 29.27 7.60
C THR A 4 0.86 29.61 6.84
N CYS A 5 -0.19 28.78 6.94
CA CYS A 5 -1.50 29.11 6.38
C CYS A 5 -2.15 30.32 7.08
N TRP A 6 -1.89 30.51 8.38
CA TRP A 6 -2.36 31.69 9.13
C TRP A 6 -1.60 32.96 8.76
N GLU A 7 -0.29 32.88 8.56
CA GLU A 7 0.53 34.01 8.13
C GLU A 7 0.15 34.48 6.72
N LEU A 8 0.00 33.54 5.77
CA LEU A 8 -0.40 33.85 4.40
C LEU A 8 -1.86 34.32 4.30
N GLY A 9 -2.76 33.78 5.15
CA GLY A 9 -4.16 34.22 5.20
C GLY A 9 -4.37 35.65 5.71
N ARG A 10 -3.32 36.31 6.23
CA ARG A 10 -3.35 37.72 6.63
C ARG A 10 -2.95 38.69 5.51
N LEU A 11 -2.42 38.18 4.39
CA LEU A 11 -2.03 39.01 3.26
C LEU A 11 -3.24 39.29 2.36
N PRO A 12 -3.52 40.55 1.98
CA PRO A 12 -4.67 40.91 1.15
C PRO A 12 -4.71 40.18 -0.20
N GLU A 13 -3.54 39.93 -0.78
CA GLU A 13 -3.36 39.22 -2.06
C GLU A 13 -3.83 37.74 -2.04
N PHE A 14 -3.97 37.15 -0.85
CA PHE A 14 -4.42 35.76 -0.68
C PHE A 14 -5.77 35.65 0.06
N ALA A 15 -6.47 36.77 0.24
CA ALA A 15 -7.75 36.81 0.95
C ALA A 15 -8.80 35.87 0.32
N ASP A 16 -8.84 35.82 -1.01
CA ASP A 16 -9.79 35.01 -1.78
C ASP A 16 -9.56 33.50 -1.63
N LEU A 17 -8.31 33.08 -1.35
CA LEU A 17 -7.96 31.68 -1.15
C LEU A 17 -8.45 31.12 0.19
N ARG A 18 -8.88 31.98 1.13
CA ARG A 18 -9.48 31.60 2.42
C ARG A 18 -8.68 30.54 3.18
N LEU A 19 -7.35 30.61 3.11
CA LEU A 19 -6.41 29.59 3.63
C LEU A 19 -6.62 29.29 5.12
N TRP A 20 -7.03 30.29 5.91
CA TRP A 20 -7.35 30.13 7.33
C TRP A 20 -8.49 29.13 7.59
N LYS A 21 -9.52 29.10 6.73
CA LYS A 21 -10.70 28.24 6.91
C LYS A 21 -10.40 26.77 6.66
N TRP A 22 -9.37 26.48 5.85
CA TRP A 22 -9.01 25.12 5.43
C TRP A 22 -7.68 24.64 6.02
N ALA A 23 -7.04 25.43 6.90
CA ALA A 23 -5.74 25.12 7.48
C ALA A 23 -5.68 23.75 8.19
N HIS A 24 -6.79 23.33 8.81
CA HIS A 24 -6.90 22.03 9.47
C HIS A 24 -7.02 20.86 8.47
N MET A 25 -7.59 21.08 7.28
CA MET A 25 -7.64 20.09 6.19
C MET A 25 -6.30 19.97 5.45
N LEU A 26 -5.57 21.08 5.33
CA LEU A 26 -4.22 21.10 4.75
C LEU A 26 -3.19 20.41 5.66
N GLY A 27 -3.46 20.33 6.96
CA GLY A 27 -2.60 19.67 7.95
C GLY A 27 -2.85 18.17 8.10
N PHE A 28 -4.05 17.67 7.79
CA PHE A 28 -4.41 16.27 7.98
C PHE A 28 -5.41 15.80 6.91
N ARG A 29 -4.95 14.82 6.10
CA ARG A 29 -5.75 13.99 5.17
C ARG A 29 -6.03 14.52 3.75
N GLY A 30 -5.00 15.06 3.08
CA GLY A 30 -4.95 14.96 1.61
C GLY A 30 -4.10 16.01 0.91
N HIS A 31 -2.90 15.60 0.47
CA HIS A 31 -1.98 16.31 -0.44
C HIS A 31 -1.12 17.42 0.16
N PHE A 32 -0.09 17.02 0.91
CA PHE A 32 1.04 17.88 1.28
C PHE A 32 2.17 17.89 0.23
N SER A 33 1.87 17.81 -1.06
CA SER A 33 2.91 17.96 -2.09
C SER A 33 2.30 18.46 -3.38
N THR A 34 2.48 19.74 -3.67
CA THR A 34 2.48 20.22 -5.05
C THR A 34 3.67 19.56 -5.75
N LYS A 35 3.38 18.66 -6.69
CA LYS A 35 4.41 17.99 -7.47
C LYS A 35 5.00 18.99 -8.48
N SER A 36 6.21 19.50 -8.25
CA SER A 36 6.93 20.24 -9.30
C SER A 36 7.47 19.26 -10.34
N ARG A 37 7.24 19.52 -11.63
CA ARG A 37 7.74 18.67 -12.72
C ARG A 37 9.27 18.52 -12.68
N SER A 38 9.99 19.57 -12.30
CA SER A 38 11.46 19.59 -12.29
C SER A 38 12.08 19.00 -11.03
N TYR A 39 11.33 18.91 -9.92
CA TYR A 39 11.89 18.53 -8.61
C TYR A 39 11.22 17.33 -7.97
N SER A 40 10.19 16.75 -8.59
CA SER A 40 9.48 15.61 -8.01
C SER A 40 9.74 14.32 -8.78
N THR A 41 10.30 13.34 -8.08
CA THR A 41 10.41 11.97 -8.55
C THR A 41 9.03 11.30 -8.61
N THR A 42 8.91 10.20 -9.33
CA THR A 42 7.65 9.43 -9.39
C THR A 42 7.54 8.50 -8.17
N LEU A 43 6.31 8.11 -7.82
CA LEU A 43 6.14 7.05 -6.82
C LEU A 43 6.68 5.70 -7.32
N GLY A 44 6.75 5.49 -8.65
CA GLY A 44 7.36 4.30 -9.26
C GLY A 44 8.85 4.23 -8.94
N THR A 45 9.59 5.27 -9.28
CA THR A 45 11.03 5.39 -8.98
C THR A 45 11.35 5.23 -7.50
N LEU A 46 10.51 5.75 -6.59
CA LEU A 46 10.67 5.52 -5.14
C LEU A 46 10.40 4.08 -4.72
N ARG A 47 9.40 3.42 -5.33
CA ARG A 47 9.11 2.00 -5.07
C ARG A 47 10.22 1.10 -5.59
N ASP A 48 10.80 1.42 -6.74
CA ASP A 48 11.90 0.67 -7.33
C ASP A 48 13.18 0.80 -6.50
N ALA A 49 13.53 2.03 -6.09
CA ALA A 49 14.64 2.26 -5.16
C ALA A 49 14.47 1.49 -3.85
N ARG A 50 13.24 1.48 -3.29
CA ARG A 50 12.93 0.71 -2.08
C ARG A 50 13.04 -0.80 -2.31
N ARG A 51 12.59 -1.31 -3.47
CA ARG A 51 12.72 -2.72 -3.82
C ARG A 51 14.18 -3.13 -3.91
N ALA A 52 15.00 -2.37 -4.64
CA ALA A 52 16.44 -2.61 -4.78
C ALA A 52 17.12 -2.65 -3.40
N TRP A 53 16.86 -1.65 -2.55
CA TRP A 53 17.40 -1.62 -1.19
C TRP A 53 16.97 -2.84 -0.35
N ARG A 54 15.70 -3.24 -0.40
CA ARG A 54 15.24 -4.43 0.34
C ARG A 54 15.87 -5.72 -0.16
N THR A 55 16.04 -5.87 -1.47
CA THR A 55 16.74 -7.02 -2.05
C THR A 55 18.18 -7.09 -1.54
N GLU A 56 18.88 -5.95 -1.54
CA GLU A 56 20.25 -5.86 -1.06
C GLU A 56 20.36 -6.18 0.44
N GLN A 57 19.50 -5.59 1.27
CA GLN A 57 19.45 -5.89 2.70
C GLN A 57 19.15 -7.36 2.99
N THR A 58 18.25 -7.97 2.22
CA THR A 58 17.92 -9.40 2.37
C THR A 58 19.12 -10.28 2.02
N ARG A 59 19.87 -9.93 0.96
CA ARG A 59 21.09 -10.63 0.54
C ARG A 59 22.20 -10.53 1.58
N ALA A 60 22.47 -9.31 2.06
CA ALA A 60 23.45 -9.07 3.11
C ALA A 60 23.10 -9.87 4.39
N HIS A 61 21.82 -9.90 4.76
CA HIS A 61 21.37 -10.68 5.92
C HIS A 61 21.47 -12.20 5.71
N ALA A 62 21.25 -12.68 4.49
CA ALA A 62 21.37 -14.08 4.12
C ALA A 62 22.83 -14.53 3.80
N GLY A 63 23.80 -13.62 3.88
CA GLY A 63 25.21 -13.92 3.56
C GLY A 63 25.45 -14.29 2.10
N LEU A 64 24.58 -13.84 1.18
CA LEU A 64 24.71 -14.16 -0.24
C LEU A 64 25.83 -13.33 -0.90
N PRO A 65 26.61 -13.91 -1.82
CA PRO A 65 27.66 -13.19 -2.54
C PRO A 65 27.08 -12.11 -3.46
N GLU A 66 27.92 -11.14 -3.82
CA GLU A 66 27.59 -10.10 -4.81
C GLU A 66 27.09 -10.74 -6.11
N PRO A 67 26.04 -10.18 -6.73
CA PRO A 67 25.50 -10.70 -7.98
C PRO A 67 26.52 -10.56 -9.11
N ASP A 68 27.07 -11.68 -9.55
CA ASP A 68 27.80 -11.77 -10.81
C ASP A 68 26.80 -11.81 -11.98
N PRO A 69 26.84 -10.86 -12.93
CA PRO A 69 25.91 -10.80 -14.05
C PRO A 69 25.99 -12.03 -14.99
N THR A 70 27.03 -12.85 -14.87
CA THR A 70 27.19 -14.09 -15.63
C THR A 70 26.71 -15.35 -14.88
N THR A 71 26.38 -15.21 -13.59
CA THR A 71 25.99 -16.34 -12.73
C THR A 71 24.56 -16.17 -12.21
N THR A 72 23.69 -17.14 -12.50
CA THR A 72 22.32 -17.16 -11.95
C THR A 72 22.31 -17.85 -10.59
N LEU A 73 22.13 -17.07 -9.51
CA LEU A 73 21.97 -17.58 -8.16
C LEU A 73 20.51 -18.01 -7.92
N VAL A 74 20.27 -19.30 -7.67
CA VAL A 74 18.95 -19.84 -7.31
C VAL A 74 18.76 -19.68 -5.80
N VAL A 75 17.98 -18.68 -5.38
CA VAL A 75 17.81 -18.30 -3.96
C VAL A 75 16.78 -19.17 -3.21
N SER A 76 16.04 -20.03 -3.90
CA SER A 76 15.07 -20.91 -3.22
C SER A 76 14.55 -22.00 -4.16
N HIS A 77 14.66 -23.26 -3.73
CA HIS A 77 13.93 -24.37 -4.31
C HIS A 77 12.53 -24.42 -3.68
N TRP A 78 11.49 -24.32 -4.51
CA TRP A 78 10.12 -24.49 -4.07
C TRP A 78 9.57 -25.75 -4.72
N ASP A 79 9.35 -26.77 -3.90
CA ASP A 79 8.66 -27.98 -4.33
C ASP A 79 7.16 -27.78 -4.24
N TYR A 80 6.47 -28.16 -5.31
CA TYR A 80 5.01 -28.20 -5.31
C TYR A 80 4.54 -29.37 -4.44
N LEU A 81 4.08 -29.04 -3.22
CA LEU A 81 3.57 -30.01 -2.25
C LEU A 81 2.13 -30.47 -2.50
N GLY A 82 1.50 -30.00 -3.58
CA GLY A 82 0.11 -30.27 -3.93
C GLY A 82 -0.80 -29.04 -3.80
N SER A 83 -2.01 -29.16 -4.36
CA SER A 83 -3.09 -28.19 -4.21
C SER A 83 -4.36 -28.91 -3.77
N GLY A 84 -5.21 -28.20 -3.04
CA GLY A 84 -6.41 -28.73 -2.42
C GLY A 84 -6.36 -28.65 -0.90
N TYR A 85 -7.52 -28.82 -0.29
CA TYR A 85 -7.61 -28.86 1.16
C TYR A 85 -7.23 -30.26 1.67
N SER A 86 -6.55 -30.33 2.80
CA SER A 86 -6.49 -31.58 3.56
C SER A 86 -7.91 -32.07 3.91
N PRO A 87 -8.13 -33.35 4.22
CA PRO A 87 -9.45 -33.85 4.60
C PRO A 87 -10.13 -33.01 5.70
N GLY A 88 -9.37 -32.53 6.69
CA GLY A 88 -9.89 -31.64 7.73
C GLY A 88 -10.17 -30.21 7.23
N ALA A 89 -9.32 -29.66 6.37
CA ALA A 89 -9.54 -28.33 5.80
C ALA A 89 -10.73 -28.32 4.80
N ASN A 90 -11.06 -29.45 4.17
CA ASN A 90 -12.25 -29.60 3.34
C ASN A 90 -13.53 -29.41 4.16
N LEU A 91 -13.59 -29.96 5.38
CA LEU A 91 -14.75 -29.79 6.27
C LEU A 91 -14.93 -28.32 6.69
N LEU A 92 -13.83 -27.64 7.01
CA LEU A 92 -13.84 -26.21 7.34
C LEU A 92 -14.27 -25.35 6.14
N ALA A 93 -13.77 -25.65 4.94
CA ALA A 93 -14.16 -24.95 3.71
C ALA A 93 -15.65 -25.15 3.40
N ALA A 94 -16.16 -26.38 3.53
CA ALA A 94 -17.57 -26.71 3.34
C ALA A 94 -18.47 -25.94 4.30
N ASP A 95 -18.08 -25.85 5.58
CA ASP A 95 -18.84 -25.11 6.57
C ASP A 95 -18.83 -23.59 6.30
N VAL A 96 -17.68 -23.01 5.91
CA VAL A 96 -17.59 -21.60 5.49
C VAL A 96 -18.48 -21.32 4.27
N TRP A 97 -18.51 -22.22 3.28
CA TRP A 97 -19.41 -22.08 2.13
C TRP A 97 -20.87 -22.18 2.53
N HIS A 98 -21.22 -23.11 3.41
CA HIS A 98 -22.59 -23.26 3.90
C HIS A 98 -23.08 -22.01 4.62
N ARG A 99 -22.27 -21.44 5.53
CA ARG A 99 -22.60 -20.19 6.23
C ARG A 99 -22.81 -19.02 5.26
N LYS A 100 -21.95 -18.87 4.25
CA LYS A 100 -22.10 -17.83 3.22
C LYS A 100 -23.37 -17.98 2.40
N GLU A 101 -23.79 -19.21 2.13
CA GLU A 101 -25.01 -19.46 1.37
C GLU A 101 -26.25 -19.12 2.21
N LEU A 102 -26.25 -19.45 3.50
CA LEU A 102 -27.30 -19.03 4.41
C LEU A 102 -27.38 -17.50 4.54
N GLU A 103 -26.25 -16.81 4.66
CA GLU A 103 -26.21 -15.34 4.68
C GLU A 103 -26.83 -14.72 3.42
N ARG A 104 -26.59 -15.31 2.24
CA ARG A 104 -27.20 -14.87 0.98
C ARG A 104 -28.71 -15.09 0.95
N GLN A 105 -29.18 -16.22 1.47
CA GLN A 105 -30.60 -16.55 1.55
C GLN A 105 -31.33 -15.59 2.49
N PHE A 106 -30.78 -15.34 3.68
CA PHE A 106 -31.35 -14.35 4.62
C PHE A 106 -31.31 -12.92 4.07
N ALA A 107 -30.26 -12.54 3.35
CA ALA A 107 -30.19 -11.24 2.68
C ALA A 107 -31.21 -11.12 1.53
N ALA A 108 -31.57 -12.22 0.87
CA ALA A 108 -32.61 -12.26 -0.15
C ALA A 108 -34.03 -12.21 0.43
N GLU A 109 -34.25 -12.78 1.63
CA GLU A 109 -35.56 -12.82 2.29
C GLU A 109 -35.88 -11.56 3.12
N GLY A 110 -34.88 -10.87 3.66
CA GLY A 110 -35.05 -9.67 4.50
C GLY A 110 -35.27 -8.34 3.77
N GLY A 111 -35.55 -8.39 2.46
CA GLY A 111 -35.64 -7.22 1.57
C GLY A 111 -37.03 -6.95 1.00
N SER A 112 -38.12 -7.33 1.69
CA SER A 112 -39.50 -7.01 1.32
C SER A 112 -40.21 -6.17 2.37
#